data_AF-A0A972TIE8-F1
#
_entry.id   AF-A0A972TIE8-F1
#
_cell.length_a   1.000
_cell.length_b   1.000
_cell.length_c   1.000
_cell.angle_alpha   90.00
_cell.angle_beta   90.00
_cell.angle_gamma   90.00
#
_symmetry.space_group_name_H-M   'P 1'
#
loop_
_entity.id
_entity.type
_entity.pdbx_description
1 polymer ?
#
loop_
_entity_poly.entity_id
_entity_poly.type
_entity_poly.pdbx_seq_one_letter_code
_entity_poly.pdbx_strand_id
1 'polypeptide(L)'
;MAIKIDKEALEQSCKEIIETILFCLPTAYKGTVYQIGGPPEMIARHITSGVIDGDGKTITWGLPDRSGYNPPGKPWIEYRDEPDRPLEAMGWCVERQKSWTMKNPKEDGRNVRLQGEDILKGSRHVEPVLVRKEDLYIGNKPSSECPENYEGKVLWQDSEYVVIGAINIHFTENTIEIGSLETKIIKKLSRSLGTELLSYQLKQQSLEAMRRLAEDKINSCKILSDSLRNAITKSGLIFSLIKLELGSLREQWETILLKDSDQKEMKSEAVHALDKALKGIDETSEGLGKELIDAQNIFLRLFLPAERGEKCVRMQIEER
;
A
#
# COMPACT_ATOMS: atom_id res chain seq x y z
N MET A 1 7.12 14.95 -10.61
CA MET A 1 6.36 13.71 -10.32
C MET A 1 5.58 13.34 -11.56
N ALA A 2 5.70 12.09 -12.03
CA ALA A 2 4.90 11.55 -13.14
C ALA A 2 3.65 10.87 -12.59
N ILE A 3 2.63 10.70 -13.43
CA ILE A 3 1.49 9.88 -13.06
C ILE A 3 1.91 8.42 -12.88
N LYS A 4 1.67 7.87 -11.69
CA LYS A 4 1.94 6.47 -11.34
C LYS A 4 0.61 5.73 -11.23
N ILE A 5 0.24 5.04 -12.29
CA ILE A 5 -0.95 4.19 -12.36
C ILE A 5 -0.49 2.78 -12.73
N ASP A 6 -1.21 1.79 -12.25
CA ASP A 6 -1.09 0.43 -12.75
C ASP A 6 -1.16 0.37 -14.28
N LYS A 7 -0.32 -0.46 -14.89
CA LYS A 7 -0.17 -0.48 -16.36
C LYS A 7 -1.46 -0.91 -17.05
N GLU A 8 -2.19 -1.87 -16.49
CA GLU A 8 -3.42 -2.38 -17.09
C GLU A 8 -4.54 -1.33 -17.01
N ALA A 9 -4.67 -0.67 -15.86
CA ALA A 9 -5.64 0.41 -15.69
C ALA A 9 -5.35 1.59 -16.63
N LEU A 10 -4.08 1.98 -16.77
CA LEU A 10 -3.67 3.03 -17.69
C LEU A 10 -3.99 2.67 -19.14
N GLU A 11 -3.65 1.44 -19.56
CA GLU A 11 -3.91 0.96 -20.91
C GLU A 11 -5.42 0.92 -21.20
N GLN A 12 -6.23 0.47 -20.25
CA GLN A 12 -7.68 0.39 -20.38
C GLN A 12 -8.34 1.76 -20.57
N SER A 13 -8.07 2.74 -19.70
CA SER A 13 -8.58 4.12 -19.87
C SER A 13 -8.14 4.74 -21.21
N CYS A 14 -6.90 4.43 -21.65
CA CYS A 14 -6.40 4.88 -22.94
C CYS A 14 -7.05 4.17 -24.14
N LYS A 15 -7.52 2.93 -23.99
CA LYS A 15 -8.32 2.25 -25.02
C LYS A 15 -9.71 2.87 -25.11
N GLU A 16 -10.37 3.08 -23.97
CA GLU A 16 -11.72 3.65 -23.90
C GLU A 16 -11.79 5.05 -24.53
N ILE A 17 -10.77 5.89 -24.33
CA ILE A 17 -10.74 7.21 -24.96
C ILE A 17 -10.54 7.15 -26.48
N ILE A 18 -9.68 6.24 -26.96
CA ILE A 18 -9.50 6.03 -28.41
C ILE A 18 -10.79 5.50 -29.01
N GLU A 19 -11.40 4.50 -28.38
CA GLU A 19 -12.66 3.89 -28.80
C GLU A 19 -13.78 4.93 -28.92
N THR A 20 -13.93 5.76 -27.88
CA THR A 20 -14.89 6.86 -27.87
C THR A 20 -14.63 7.83 -29.03
N ILE A 21 -13.37 8.22 -29.25
CA ILE A 21 -13.03 9.14 -30.35
C ILE A 21 -13.35 8.52 -31.71
N LEU A 22 -12.94 7.27 -31.95
CA LEU A 22 -13.11 6.61 -33.25
C LEU A 22 -14.59 6.33 -33.56
N PHE A 23 -15.41 5.97 -32.57
CA PHE A 23 -16.85 5.80 -32.79
C PHE A 23 -17.62 7.11 -32.91
N CYS A 24 -17.18 8.18 -32.25
CA CYS A 24 -17.86 9.48 -32.33
C CYS A 24 -17.48 10.29 -33.59
N LEU A 25 -16.28 10.07 -34.14
CA LEU A 25 -15.77 10.87 -35.26
C LEU A 25 -15.67 10.01 -36.53
N PRO A 26 -16.61 10.16 -37.49
CA PRO A 26 -16.74 9.22 -38.62
C PRO A 26 -15.56 9.25 -39.61
N THR A 27 -14.75 10.32 -39.59
CA THR A 27 -13.57 10.46 -40.44
C THR A 27 -12.28 10.04 -39.74
N ALA A 28 -12.32 9.76 -38.42
CA ALA A 28 -11.18 9.26 -37.67
C ALA A 28 -11.06 7.75 -37.84
N TYR A 29 -9.87 7.26 -38.20
CA TYR A 29 -9.67 5.83 -38.46
C TYR A 29 -8.59 5.17 -37.58
N LYS A 30 -7.74 5.97 -36.93
CA LYS A 30 -6.71 5.46 -36.01
C LYS A 30 -6.47 6.45 -34.88
N GLY A 31 -6.37 5.92 -33.66
CA GLY A 31 -6.00 6.70 -32.48
C GLY A 31 -4.81 6.07 -31.78
N THR A 32 -3.96 6.92 -31.20
CA THR A 32 -2.76 6.53 -30.47
C THR A 32 -2.59 7.41 -29.24
N VAL A 33 -2.36 6.81 -28.07
CA VAL A 33 -2.11 7.56 -26.84
C VAL A 33 -0.66 7.35 -26.37
N TYR A 34 -0.01 8.45 -26.02
CA TYR A 34 1.33 8.50 -25.47
C TYR A 34 1.27 9.03 -24.04
N GLN A 35 2.03 8.42 -23.13
CA GLN A 35 2.30 8.93 -21.81
C GLN A 35 3.55 9.80 -21.85
N ILE A 36 3.52 10.95 -21.18
CA ILE A 36 4.69 11.80 -20.95
C ILE A 36 5.15 11.57 -19.51
N GLY A 37 6.38 11.09 -19.36
CA GLY A 37 7.04 10.91 -18.07
C GLY A 37 7.23 12.23 -17.32
N GLY A 38 7.58 12.12 -16.04
CA GLY A 38 7.88 13.30 -15.22
C GLY A 38 9.21 13.96 -15.61
N PRO A 39 9.42 15.22 -15.21
CA PRO A 39 10.73 15.86 -15.30
C PRO A 39 11.80 15.14 -14.43
N PRO A 40 13.09 15.22 -14.81
CA PRO A 40 13.63 16.01 -15.94
C PRO A 40 13.59 15.30 -17.31
N GLU A 41 13.51 13.97 -17.37
CA GLU A 41 13.70 13.23 -18.62
C GLU A 41 12.49 13.32 -19.57
N MET A 42 11.28 13.50 -19.01
CA MET A 42 10.03 13.66 -19.75
C MET A 42 9.88 12.68 -20.92
N ILE A 43 10.11 11.40 -20.63
CA ILE A 43 10.10 10.33 -21.64
C ILE A 43 8.69 10.16 -22.21
N ALA A 44 8.55 10.34 -23.52
CA ALA A 44 7.33 10.06 -24.26
C ALA A 44 7.28 8.56 -24.60
N ARG A 45 6.27 7.87 -24.10
CA ARG A 45 6.08 6.43 -24.29
C ARG A 45 4.72 6.13 -24.88
N HIS A 46 4.71 5.32 -25.92
CA HIS A 46 3.50 4.80 -26.53
C HIS A 46 2.83 3.79 -25.60
N ILE A 47 1.54 4.00 -25.30
CA ILE A 47 0.75 3.13 -24.43
C ILE A 47 -0.06 2.15 -25.26
N THR A 48 -0.88 2.66 -26.18
CA THR A 48 -1.78 1.84 -27.02
C THR A 48 -2.17 2.58 -28.29
N SER A 49 -2.45 1.82 -29.34
CA SER A 49 -3.03 2.30 -30.59
C SER A 49 -4.19 1.41 -31.01
N GLY A 50 -5.25 2.03 -31.49
CA GLY A 50 -6.41 1.35 -32.08
C GLY A 50 -6.62 1.81 -33.52
N VAL A 51 -6.98 0.88 -34.40
CA VAL A 51 -7.42 1.15 -35.77
C VAL A 51 -8.83 0.60 -35.92
N ILE A 52 -9.78 1.45 -36.31
CA ILE A 52 -11.16 1.03 -36.57
C ILE A 52 -11.26 0.49 -38.00
N ASP A 53 -12.02 -0.58 -38.18
CA ASP A 53 -12.29 -1.17 -39.49
C ASP A 53 -13.10 -0.23 -40.40
N GLY A 54 -13.13 -0.51 -41.70
CA GLY A 54 -13.89 0.27 -42.68
C GLY A 54 -15.41 0.24 -42.44
N ASP A 55 -15.89 -0.75 -41.69
CA ASP A 55 -17.30 -0.91 -41.32
C ASP A 55 -17.68 -0.11 -40.06
N GLY A 56 -16.70 0.47 -39.35
CA GLY A 56 -16.93 1.28 -38.15
C GLY A 56 -17.42 0.49 -36.94
N LYS A 57 -17.12 -0.81 -36.84
CA LYS A 57 -17.67 -1.72 -35.82
C LYS A 57 -16.62 -2.31 -34.89
N THR A 58 -15.43 -2.59 -35.39
CA THR A 58 -14.40 -3.27 -34.60
C THR A 58 -13.09 -2.49 -34.62
N ILE A 59 -12.43 -2.44 -33.46
CA ILE A 59 -11.12 -1.81 -33.30
C ILE A 59 -10.08 -2.90 -33.10
N THR A 60 -9.06 -2.89 -33.95
CA THR A 60 -7.88 -3.72 -33.76
C THR A 60 -6.85 -2.96 -32.93
N TRP A 61 -6.45 -3.57 -31.81
CA TRP A 61 -5.49 -3.00 -30.87
C TRP A 61 -4.09 -3.54 -31.12
N GLY A 62 -3.07 -2.69 -31.01
CA GLY A 62 -1.69 -3.13 -31.09
C GLY A 62 -0.68 -1.98 -31.05
N LEU A 63 0.59 -2.33 -30.84
CA LEU A 63 1.70 -1.41 -31.03
C LEU A 63 2.17 -1.49 -32.49
N PRO A 64 2.50 -0.38 -33.16
CA PRO A 64 3.10 -0.44 -34.47
C PRO A 64 4.48 -1.11 -34.38
N ASP A 65 4.84 -1.89 -35.40
CA ASP A 65 6.09 -2.66 -35.42
C ASP A 65 7.35 -1.78 -35.30
N ARG A 66 7.27 -0.51 -35.73
CA ARG A 66 8.37 0.46 -35.63
C ARG A 66 7.85 1.82 -35.17
N SER A 67 8.28 2.25 -34.00
CA SER A 67 8.07 3.60 -33.48
C SER A 67 9.14 3.90 -32.42
N GLY A 68 9.81 5.06 -32.54
CA GLY A 68 10.76 5.52 -31.51
C GLY A 68 10.11 5.80 -30.15
N TYR A 69 8.78 5.87 -30.11
CA TYR A 69 8.00 6.02 -28.89
C TYR A 69 7.62 4.69 -28.24
N ASN A 70 7.83 3.54 -28.91
CA ASN A 70 7.61 2.24 -28.27
C ASN A 70 8.57 2.08 -27.06
N PRO A 71 8.22 1.27 -26.04
CA PRO A 71 9.08 1.03 -24.90
C PRO A 71 10.53 0.72 -25.31
N PRO A 72 11.55 1.41 -24.73
CA PRO A 72 11.51 2.20 -23.49
C PRO A 72 10.88 3.61 -23.59
N GLY A 73 10.65 4.12 -24.80
CA GLY A 73 10.16 5.47 -25.09
C GLY A 73 11.28 6.42 -25.52
N LYS A 74 10.91 7.66 -25.81
CA LYS A 74 11.79 8.70 -26.35
C LYS A 74 11.94 9.87 -25.37
N PRO A 75 13.15 10.23 -24.90
CA PRO A 75 13.37 11.29 -23.92
C PRO A 75 13.17 12.70 -24.52
N TRP A 76 12.90 13.71 -23.67
CA TRP A 76 12.63 15.10 -24.11
C TRP A 76 13.68 15.67 -25.04
N ILE A 77 14.96 15.45 -24.74
CA ILE A 77 16.09 15.88 -25.57
C ILE A 77 16.02 15.34 -27.01
N GLU A 78 15.32 14.22 -27.20
CA GLU A 78 15.15 13.58 -28.50
C GLU A 78 13.85 13.98 -29.24
N TYR A 79 12.90 14.69 -28.65
CA TYR A 79 11.69 15.09 -29.40
C TYR A 79 11.31 16.56 -29.21
N ARG A 80 12.11 17.33 -28.47
CA ARG A 80 12.02 18.79 -28.42
C ARG A 80 12.29 19.40 -29.79
N ASP A 81 11.68 20.55 -30.04
CA ASP A 81 12.01 21.35 -31.22
C ASP A 81 13.44 21.90 -31.08
N GLU A 82 14.27 21.72 -32.11
CA GLU A 82 15.67 22.15 -32.15
C GLU A 82 16.05 22.47 -33.61
N PRO A 83 16.90 23.48 -33.88
CA PRO A 83 17.44 23.72 -35.22
C PRO A 83 18.12 22.47 -35.77
N ASP A 84 18.03 22.28 -37.08
CA ASP A 84 18.58 21.12 -37.81
C ASP A 84 17.98 19.75 -37.44
N ARG A 85 17.02 19.71 -36.51
CA ARG A 85 16.22 18.54 -36.19
C ARG A 85 14.87 18.59 -36.90
N PRO A 86 14.35 17.44 -37.36
CA PRO A 86 12.96 17.37 -37.78
C PRO A 86 12.00 17.75 -36.63
N LEU A 87 11.06 18.66 -36.87
CA LEU A 87 10.11 19.16 -35.87
C LEU A 87 8.99 18.14 -35.60
N GLU A 88 8.72 17.81 -34.35
CA GLU A 88 7.72 16.78 -34.01
C GLU A 88 6.44 17.40 -33.42
N ALA A 89 5.28 16.91 -33.83
CA ALA A 89 4.00 17.32 -33.25
C ALA A 89 3.94 17.04 -31.73
N MET A 90 4.63 15.99 -31.27
CA MET A 90 4.78 15.68 -29.86
C MET A 90 5.54 16.80 -29.12
N GLY A 91 6.67 17.26 -29.67
CA GLY A 91 7.46 18.36 -29.12
C GLY A 91 6.65 19.63 -28.96
N TRP A 92 5.87 19.99 -29.99
CA TRP A 92 4.92 21.12 -29.94
C TRP A 92 3.92 20.99 -28.79
N CYS A 93 3.27 19.84 -28.69
CA CYS A 93 2.20 19.63 -27.71
C CYS A 93 2.74 19.67 -26.28
N VAL A 94 3.91 19.07 -26.06
CA VAL A 94 4.58 19.03 -24.76
C VAL A 94 5.08 20.41 -24.36
N GLU A 95 5.82 21.11 -25.23
CA GLU A 95 6.40 22.42 -24.91
C GLU A 95 5.34 23.51 -24.79
N ARG A 96 4.46 23.63 -25.80
CA ARG A 96 3.52 24.75 -25.91
C ARG A 96 2.21 24.51 -25.17
N GLN A 97 1.94 23.27 -24.72
CA GLN A 97 0.67 22.86 -24.12
C GLN A 97 -0.54 23.15 -25.03
N LYS A 98 -0.31 23.06 -26.34
CA LYS A 98 -1.30 23.34 -27.39
C LYS A 98 -1.38 22.18 -28.35
N SER A 99 -2.57 21.92 -28.88
CA SER A 99 -2.70 20.95 -29.95
C SER A 99 -2.04 21.39 -31.24
N TRP A 100 -1.80 20.40 -32.08
CA TRP A 100 -1.31 20.55 -33.43
C TRP A 100 -2.24 19.79 -34.38
N THR A 101 -2.64 20.42 -35.48
CA THR A 101 -3.50 19.81 -36.50
C THR A 101 -2.86 19.99 -37.86
N MET A 102 -2.73 18.90 -38.59
CA MET A 102 -2.23 18.86 -39.96
C MET A 102 -3.36 18.44 -40.88
N LYS A 103 -3.84 19.39 -41.69
CA LYS A 103 -4.85 19.12 -42.72
C LYS A 103 -4.25 18.43 -43.94
N ASN A 104 -3.12 18.93 -44.45
CA ASN A 104 -2.45 18.37 -45.63
C ASN A 104 -1.01 17.92 -45.29
N PRO A 105 -0.69 16.61 -45.38
CA PRO A 105 0.65 16.09 -45.14
C PRO A 105 1.77 16.68 -46.00
N LYS A 106 1.45 17.23 -47.18
CA LYS A 106 2.45 17.77 -48.12
C LYS A 106 2.90 19.18 -47.80
N GLU A 107 2.12 19.91 -47.01
CA GLU A 107 2.34 21.34 -46.73
C GLU A 107 2.94 21.58 -45.33
N ASP A 108 3.00 20.54 -44.49
CA ASP A 108 3.37 20.69 -43.08
C ASP A 108 4.79 20.21 -42.77
N GLY A 109 5.66 21.14 -42.34
CA GLY A 109 7.05 20.87 -41.97
C GLY A 109 7.23 20.05 -40.68
N ARG A 110 6.19 19.89 -39.86
CA ARG A 110 6.19 19.00 -38.67
C ARG A 110 5.75 17.57 -39.01
N ASN A 111 5.43 17.31 -40.27
CA ASN A 111 5.21 15.97 -40.79
C ASN A 111 6.54 15.25 -41.02
N VAL A 112 7.25 14.96 -39.93
CA VAL A 112 8.54 14.28 -39.99
C VAL A 112 8.33 12.81 -40.34
N ARG A 113 9.10 12.34 -41.32
CA ARG A 113 9.24 10.95 -41.78
C ARG A 113 9.78 10.03 -40.66
N LEU A 114 8.97 9.74 -39.66
CA LEU A 114 9.28 8.72 -38.66
C LEU A 114 8.72 7.37 -39.12
N GLN A 115 9.52 6.69 -39.95
CA GLN A 115 9.61 5.24 -40.15
C GLN A 115 8.32 4.39 -40.06
N GLY A 116 7.77 4.01 -41.22
CA GLY A 116 6.72 3.00 -41.38
C GLY A 116 5.83 3.26 -42.60
N GLU A 117 5.56 2.24 -43.41
CA GLU A 117 5.00 2.32 -44.79
C GLU A 117 3.55 2.85 -44.94
N ASP A 118 2.87 3.28 -43.88
CA ASP A 118 1.47 3.74 -43.94
C ASP A 118 1.27 5.27 -43.80
N ILE A 119 2.35 6.04 -43.74
CA ILE A 119 2.35 7.47 -43.31
C ILE A 119 1.85 8.45 -44.40
N LEU A 120 1.55 7.98 -45.61
CA LEU A 120 1.26 8.86 -46.76
C LEU A 120 -0.20 9.23 -46.97
N LYS A 121 -1.15 8.71 -46.18
CA LYS A 121 -2.57 8.99 -46.39
C LYS A 121 -3.20 9.53 -45.10
N GLY A 122 -3.69 10.75 -45.15
CA GLY A 122 -4.57 11.28 -44.10
C GLY A 122 -4.06 12.48 -43.32
N SER A 123 -5.02 13.26 -42.85
CA SER A 123 -4.81 14.38 -41.94
C SER A 123 -4.58 13.86 -40.50
N ARG A 124 -3.96 14.66 -39.63
CA ARG A 124 -3.71 14.26 -38.23
C ARG A 124 -4.00 15.38 -37.25
N HIS A 125 -4.32 14.99 -36.02
CA HIS A 125 -4.47 15.90 -34.89
C HIS A 125 -3.79 15.30 -33.66
N VAL A 126 -2.95 16.08 -33.00
CA VAL A 126 -2.33 15.73 -31.73
C VAL A 126 -2.83 16.68 -30.65
N GLU A 127 -3.45 16.14 -29.61
CA GLU A 127 -3.99 16.90 -28.48
C GLU A 127 -3.24 16.56 -27.19
N PRO A 128 -2.69 17.56 -26.47
CA PRO A 128 -2.06 17.31 -25.18
C PRO A 128 -3.11 16.97 -24.11
N VAL A 129 -2.76 16.04 -23.24
CA VAL A 129 -3.52 15.71 -22.02
C VAL A 129 -2.97 16.57 -20.89
N LEU A 130 -3.75 17.55 -20.46
CA LEU A 130 -3.36 18.54 -19.47
C LEU A 130 -3.98 18.23 -18.11
N VAL A 131 -3.16 18.31 -17.07
CA VAL A 131 -3.60 18.24 -15.67
C VAL A 131 -3.04 19.43 -14.90
N ARG A 132 -3.78 19.93 -13.91
CA ARG A 132 -3.32 21.05 -13.09
C ARG A 132 -2.19 20.61 -12.17
N LYS A 133 -1.22 21.49 -11.95
CA LYS A 133 -0.11 21.25 -11.02
C LYS A 133 -0.60 21.03 -9.59
N GLU A 134 -1.57 21.82 -9.15
CA GLU A 134 -2.14 21.72 -7.79
C GLU A 134 -2.73 20.33 -7.50
N ASP A 135 -3.38 19.75 -8.51
CA ASP A 135 -4.01 18.44 -8.43
C ASP A 135 -2.98 17.30 -8.42
N LEU A 136 -1.89 17.45 -9.19
CA LEU A 136 -0.84 16.43 -9.28
C LEU A 136 0.07 16.42 -8.03
N TYR A 137 0.27 17.57 -7.40
CA TYR A 137 1.24 17.77 -6.31
C TYR A 137 0.57 18.17 -4.99
N ILE A 138 -0.54 17.52 -4.61
CA ILE A 138 -1.29 17.83 -3.38
C ILE A 138 -0.34 17.89 -2.17
N GLY A 139 -0.15 19.09 -1.62
CA GLY A 139 0.66 19.34 -0.41
C GLY A 139 2.18 19.25 -0.59
N ASN A 140 2.69 18.93 -1.78
CA ASN A 140 4.12 18.84 -2.08
C ASN A 140 4.52 19.90 -3.11
N LYS A 141 5.68 20.56 -2.93
CA LYS A 141 6.23 21.39 -4.02
C LYS A 141 6.70 20.48 -5.16
N PRO A 142 6.56 20.88 -6.44
CA PRO A 142 7.13 20.13 -7.56
C PRO A 142 8.64 19.98 -7.31
N SER A 143 9.09 18.74 -7.11
CA SER A 143 10.45 18.44 -6.65
C SER A 143 11.47 18.30 -7.78
N SER A 144 11.30 19.00 -8.91
CA SER A 144 12.21 18.83 -10.06
C SER A 144 12.27 20.09 -10.90
N GLU A 145 13.50 20.46 -11.30
CA GLU A 145 13.79 21.38 -12.40
C GLU A 145 13.12 20.81 -13.66
N CYS A 146 12.06 21.46 -14.11
CA CYS A 146 11.46 21.13 -15.40
C CYS A 146 12.54 21.35 -16.47
N PRO A 147 12.69 20.46 -17.47
CA PRO A 147 13.73 20.65 -18.47
C PRO A 147 13.50 21.94 -19.26
N GLU A 148 14.56 22.43 -19.89
CA GLU A 148 14.49 23.59 -20.75
C GLU A 148 14.16 23.20 -22.19
N ASN A 149 13.54 24.13 -22.92
CA ASN A 149 13.46 24.05 -24.37
C ASN A 149 14.81 24.44 -25.01
N TYR A 150 14.89 24.42 -26.35
CA TYR A 150 16.11 24.80 -27.06
C TYR A 150 16.58 26.25 -26.77
N GLU A 151 15.65 27.16 -26.48
CA GLU A 151 15.95 28.56 -26.15
C GLU A 151 16.44 28.76 -24.69
N GLY A 152 16.61 27.69 -23.91
CA GLY A 152 16.99 27.77 -22.50
C GLY A 152 15.85 28.22 -21.57
N LYS A 153 14.59 28.15 -22.03
CA LYS A 153 13.41 28.46 -21.21
C LYS A 153 12.92 27.21 -20.50
N VAL A 154 12.78 27.30 -19.18
CA VAL A 154 12.22 26.23 -18.35
C VAL A 154 10.77 25.95 -18.78
N LEU A 155 10.47 24.69 -19.07
CA LEU A 155 9.13 24.31 -19.47
C LEU A 155 8.10 24.60 -18.38
N TRP A 156 6.95 25.12 -18.83
CA TRP A 156 5.74 25.32 -18.02
C TRP A 156 5.92 26.19 -16.78
N GLN A 157 7.01 26.95 -16.63
CA GLN A 157 7.26 27.76 -15.44
C GLN A 157 6.07 28.68 -15.10
N ASP A 158 5.53 29.35 -16.13
CA ASP A 158 4.40 30.29 -16.02
C ASP A 158 3.03 29.65 -16.30
N SER A 159 2.93 28.32 -16.30
CA SER A 159 1.67 27.60 -16.56
C SER A 159 1.13 26.93 -15.30
N GLU A 160 -0.19 26.95 -15.13
CA GLU A 160 -0.88 26.17 -14.08
C GLU A 160 -0.95 24.67 -14.41
N TYR A 161 -0.66 24.29 -15.64
CA TYR A 161 -0.85 22.94 -16.15
C TYR A 161 0.49 22.24 -16.42
N VAL A 162 0.43 20.91 -16.47
CA VAL A 162 1.50 20.03 -16.97
C VAL A 162 0.92 19.10 -18.04
N VAL A 163 1.78 18.65 -18.95
CA VAL A 163 1.42 17.63 -19.95
C VAL A 163 1.78 16.27 -19.41
N ILE A 164 0.78 15.39 -19.27
CA ILE A 164 0.96 14.02 -18.77
C ILE A 164 0.87 12.97 -19.89
N GLY A 165 0.46 13.39 -21.08
CA GLY A 165 0.21 12.53 -22.22
C GLY A 165 -0.15 13.32 -23.46
N ALA A 166 -0.27 12.64 -24.59
CA ALA A 166 -0.77 13.20 -25.84
C ALA A 166 -1.57 12.15 -26.60
N ILE A 167 -2.64 12.60 -27.27
CA ILE A 167 -3.52 11.76 -28.09
C ILE A 167 -3.29 12.15 -29.56
N ASN A 168 -2.84 11.22 -30.38
CA ASN A 168 -2.68 11.40 -31.83
C ASN A 168 -3.80 10.65 -32.56
N ILE A 169 -4.62 11.39 -33.31
CA ILE A 169 -5.74 10.86 -34.09
C ILE A 169 -5.48 11.10 -35.57
N HIS A 170 -5.63 10.04 -36.35
CA HIS A 170 -5.55 10.06 -37.81
C HIS A 170 -6.94 10.14 -38.42
N PHE A 171 -7.05 10.99 -39.43
CA PHE A 171 -8.28 11.30 -40.15
C PHE A 171 -8.11 11.06 -41.65
N THR A 172 -9.21 10.75 -42.33
CA THR A 172 -9.23 10.77 -43.80
C THR A 172 -8.79 12.13 -44.34
N GLU A 173 -8.20 12.17 -45.53
CA GLU A 173 -7.55 13.36 -46.06
C GLU A 173 -8.47 14.59 -46.12
N ASN A 174 -7.97 15.73 -45.68
CA ASN A 174 -8.63 17.04 -45.68
C ASN A 174 -9.93 17.12 -44.87
N THR A 175 -10.16 16.21 -43.93
CA THR A 175 -11.41 16.17 -43.13
C THR A 175 -11.33 16.80 -41.75
N ILE A 176 -10.16 17.31 -41.35
CA ILE A 176 -9.94 17.96 -40.04
C ILE A 176 -9.39 19.37 -40.22
N GLU A 177 -9.85 20.30 -39.40
CA GLU A 177 -9.40 21.69 -39.39
C GLU A 177 -9.16 22.19 -37.98
N ILE A 178 -8.29 23.19 -37.83
CA ILE A 178 -8.05 23.83 -36.54
C ILE A 178 -9.33 24.51 -36.06
N GLY A 179 -9.81 24.15 -34.86
CA GLY A 179 -11.02 24.73 -34.27
C GLY A 179 -12.33 24.11 -34.76
N SER A 180 -12.26 23.04 -35.55
CA SER A 180 -13.42 22.24 -35.97
C SER A 180 -14.10 21.56 -34.78
N LEU A 181 -15.28 20.98 -35.01
CA LEU A 181 -16.03 20.28 -33.96
C LEU A 181 -15.24 19.08 -33.41
N GLU A 182 -14.58 18.33 -34.29
CA GLU A 182 -13.74 17.17 -34.00
C GLU A 182 -12.62 17.55 -33.02
N THR A 183 -11.87 18.62 -33.30
CA THR A 183 -10.79 19.09 -32.41
C THR A 183 -11.33 19.55 -31.04
N LYS A 184 -12.53 20.15 -31.00
CA LYS A 184 -13.19 20.54 -29.75
C LYS A 184 -13.64 19.33 -28.93
N ILE A 185 -14.14 18.28 -29.59
CA ILE A 185 -14.53 17.02 -28.95
C ILE A 185 -13.27 16.34 -28.38
N ILE A 186 -12.21 16.20 -29.18
CA ILE A 186 -10.96 15.59 -28.74
C ILE A 186 -10.36 16.35 -27.56
N LYS A 187 -10.37 17.68 -27.59
CA LYS A 187 -9.92 18.52 -26.46
C LYS A 187 -10.73 18.34 -25.18
N LYS A 188 -12.05 18.12 -25.28
CA LYS A 188 -12.88 17.82 -24.11
C LYS A 188 -12.58 16.43 -23.56
N LEU A 189 -12.44 15.45 -24.45
CA LEU A 189 -12.10 14.07 -24.11
C LEU A 189 -10.69 13.96 -23.50
N SER A 190 -9.70 14.67 -24.02
CA SER A 190 -8.34 14.70 -23.47
C SER A 190 -8.32 15.26 -22.05
N ARG A 191 -9.12 16.29 -21.75
CA ARG A 191 -9.28 16.81 -20.38
C ARG A 191 -9.96 15.79 -19.46
N SER A 192 -10.98 15.10 -19.95
CA SER A 192 -11.65 14.04 -19.18
C SER A 192 -10.68 12.92 -18.82
N LEU A 193 -9.88 12.47 -19.78
CA LEU A 193 -8.83 11.48 -19.57
C LEU A 193 -7.83 11.96 -18.51
N GLY A 194 -7.40 13.23 -18.56
CA GLY A 194 -6.50 13.79 -17.55
C GLY A 194 -7.06 13.69 -16.12
N THR A 195 -8.32 14.06 -15.94
CA THR A 195 -9.02 13.95 -14.64
C THR A 195 -9.20 12.50 -14.18
N GLU A 196 -9.50 11.60 -15.11
CA GLU A 196 -9.67 10.18 -14.83
C GLU A 196 -8.37 9.54 -14.36
N LEU A 197 -7.27 9.76 -15.09
CA LEU A 197 -5.94 9.27 -14.72
C LEU A 197 -5.51 9.81 -13.35
N LEU A 198 -5.76 11.08 -13.07
CA LEU A 198 -5.50 11.64 -11.75
C LEU A 198 -6.32 10.93 -10.66
N SER A 199 -7.60 10.70 -10.91
CA SER A 199 -8.50 10.01 -9.97
C SER A 199 -8.00 8.60 -9.66
N TYR A 200 -7.51 7.87 -10.66
CA TYR A 200 -6.87 6.56 -10.48
C TYR A 200 -5.63 6.65 -9.58
N GLN A 201 -4.73 7.62 -9.85
CA GLN A 201 -3.54 7.81 -9.02
C GLN A 201 -3.89 8.09 -7.56
N LEU A 202 -4.85 9.00 -7.30
CA LEU A 202 -5.26 9.35 -5.94
C LEU A 202 -5.85 8.15 -5.19
N LYS A 203 -6.67 7.34 -5.88
CA LYS A 203 -7.21 6.10 -5.33
C LYS A 203 -6.11 5.11 -4.98
N GLN A 204 -5.11 4.94 -5.86
CA GLN A 204 -3.99 4.04 -5.63
C GLN A 204 -3.13 4.49 -4.45
N GLN A 205 -2.80 5.79 -4.37
CA GLN A 205 -2.03 6.36 -3.26
C GLN A 205 -2.78 6.21 -1.93
N SER A 206 -4.09 6.43 -1.91
CA SER A 206 -4.93 6.24 -0.73
C SER A 206 -4.95 4.78 -0.26
N LEU A 207 -5.09 3.82 -1.18
CA LEU A 207 -5.02 2.40 -0.86
C LEU A 207 -3.64 2.00 -0.31
N GLU A 208 -2.56 2.52 -0.86
CA GLU A 208 -1.20 2.27 -0.37
C GLU A 208 -0.99 2.84 1.04
N ALA A 209 -1.44 4.07 1.29
CA ALA A 209 -1.36 4.70 2.61
C ALA A 209 -2.17 3.91 3.65
N MET A 210 -3.38 3.45 3.31
CA MET A 210 -4.19 2.61 4.20
C MET A 210 -3.52 1.27 4.53
N ARG A 211 -2.89 0.62 3.52
CA ARG A 211 -2.14 -0.62 3.75
C ARG A 211 -0.99 -0.42 4.73
N ARG A 212 -0.18 0.64 4.53
CA ARG A 212 0.92 0.98 5.44
C ARG A 212 0.43 1.23 6.87
N LEU A 213 -0.66 1.99 7.04
CA LEU A 213 -1.25 2.22 8.35
C LEU A 213 -1.74 0.93 9.03
N ALA A 214 -2.31 0.00 8.27
CA ALA A 214 -2.73 -1.30 8.79
C ALA A 214 -1.53 -2.15 9.23
N GLU A 215 -0.44 -2.16 8.45
CA GLU A 215 0.81 -2.83 8.77
C GLU A 215 1.45 -2.23 10.04
N ASP A 216 1.53 -0.90 10.13
CA ASP A 216 2.06 -0.20 11.30
C ASP A 216 1.25 -0.48 12.56
N LYS A 217 -0.09 -0.56 12.44
CA LYS A 217 -0.97 -0.94 13.56
C LYS A 217 -0.67 -2.36 14.05
N ILE A 218 -0.53 -3.32 13.13
CA ILE A 218 -0.20 -4.72 13.49
C ILE A 218 1.17 -4.78 14.17
N ASN A 219 2.17 -4.09 13.62
CA ASN A 219 3.51 -4.03 14.20
C ASN A 219 3.50 -3.41 15.60
N SER A 220 2.76 -2.31 15.79
CA SER A 220 2.60 -1.67 17.09
C SER A 220 1.95 -2.60 18.11
N CYS A 221 0.88 -3.31 17.73
CA CYS A 221 0.24 -4.31 18.59
C CYS A 221 1.19 -5.44 18.98
N LYS A 222 2.05 -5.89 18.06
CA LYS A 222 3.06 -6.92 18.33
C LYS A 222 4.08 -6.44 19.38
N ILE A 223 4.63 -5.24 19.20
CA ILE A 223 5.57 -4.62 20.16
C ILE A 223 4.92 -4.48 21.54
N LEU A 224 3.68 -3.99 21.59
CA LEU A 224 2.94 -3.84 22.84
C LEU A 224 2.67 -5.19 23.53
N SER A 225 2.29 -6.23 22.78
CA SER A 225 2.06 -7.57 23.30
C SER A 225 3.34 -8.17 23.90
N ASP A 226 4.47 -8.04 23.19
CA ASP A 226 5.77 -8.53 23.67
C ASP A 226 6.22 -7.77 24.93
N SER A 227 6.04 -6.44 24.95
CA SER A 227 6.34 -5.61 26.12
C SER A 227 5.47 -5.99 27.33
N LEU A 228 4.17 -6.21 27.10
CA LEU A 228 3.23 -6.59 28.15
C LEU A 228 3.53 -7.97 28.71
N ARG A 229 3.84 -8.95 27.85
CA ARG A 229 4.28 -10.29 28.27
C ARG A 229 5.53 -10.20 29.15
N ASN A 230 6.53 -9.43 28.71
CA ASN A 230 7.76 -9.22 29.48
C ASN A 230 7.49 -8.58 30.85
N ALA A 231 6.64 -7.55 30.91
CA ALA A 231 6.25 -6.90 32.16
C ALA A 231 5.53 -7.86 33.11
N ILE A 232 4.60 -8.67 32.62
CA ILE A 232 3.91 -9.71 33.40
C ILE A 232 4.91 -10.72 33.95
N THR A 233 5.82 -11.24 33.12
CA THR A 233 6.82 -12.22 33.56
C THR A 233 7.74 -11.65 34.64
N LYS A 234 8.23 -10.42 34.47
CA LYS A 234 9.06 -9.74 35.48
C LYS A 234 8.30 -9.50 36.78
N SER A 235 7.05 -9.05 36.69
CA SER A 235 6.20 -8.83 37.87
C SER A 235 5.90 -10.13 38.61
N GLY A 236 5.66 -11.23 37.88
CA GLY A 236 5.47 -12.56 38.46
C GLY A 236 6.69 -13.09 39.21
N LEU A 237 7.91 -12.80 38.70
CA LEU A 237 9.15 -13.12 39.40
C LEU A 237 9.28 -12.32 40.71
N ILE A 238 9.09 -11.00 40.64
CA ILE A 238 9.15 -10.12 41.83
C ILE A 238 8.14 -10.58 42.89
N PHE A 239 6.91 -10.90 42.48
CA PHE A 239 5.89 -11.37 43.41
C PHE A 239 6.24 -12.72 44.06
N SER A 240 6.85 -13.63 43.30
CA SER A 240 7.36 -14.89 43.83
C SER A 240 8.47 -14.69 44.87
N LEU A 241 9.39 -13.76 44.60
CA LEU A 241 10.46 -13.40 45.54
C LEU A 241 9.89 -12.78 46.83
N ILE A 242 8.95 -11.84 46.72
CA ILE A 242 8.26 -11.24 47.88
C ILE A 242 7.58 -12.32 48.73
N LYS A 243 6.91 -13.29 48.09
CA LYS A 243 6.28 -14.41 48.80
C LYS A 243 7.28 -15.28 49.54
N LEU A 244 8.44 -15.53 48.94
CA LEU A 244 9.50 -16.33 49.55
C LEU A 244 10.08 -15.62 50.78
N GLU A 245 10.38 -14.32 50.66
CA GLU A 245 10.86 -13.51 51.79
C GLU A 245 9.83 -13.41 52.92
N LEU A 246 8.56 -13.16 52.58
CA LEU A 246 7.49 -13.16 53.58
C LEU A 246 7.34 -14.52 54.28
N GLY A 247 7.49 -15.62 53.54
CA GLY A 247 7.51 -16.97 54.10
C GLY A 247 8.66 -17.17 55.09
N SER A 248 9.88 -16.78 54.71
CA SER A 248 11.05 -16.89 55.58
C SER A 248 10.92 -16.02 56.83
N LEU A 249 10.48 -14.76 56.68
CA LEU A 249 10.24 -13.87 57.82
C LEU A 249 9.21 -14.45 58.77
N ARG A 250 8.11 -15.02 58.25
CA ARG A 250 7.11 -15.69 59.07
C ARG A 250 7.70 -16.85 59.86
N GLU A 251 8.47 -17.72 59.23
CA GLU A 251 9.12 -18.86 59.92
C GLU A 251 10.06 -18.39 61.04
N GLN A 252 10.86 -17.35 60.78
CA GLN A 252 11.74 -16.75 61.77
C GLN A 252 10.95 -16.15 62.95
N TRP A 253 9.87 -15.41 62.65
CA TRP A 253 8.99 -14.84 63.66
C TRP A 253 8.30 -15.91 64.51
N GLU A 254 7.73 -16.95 63.89
CA GLU A 254 7.12 -18.07 64.61
C GLU A 254 8.16 -18.77 65.51
N THR A 255 9.39 -18.98 65.02
CA THR A 255 10.47 -19.57 65.80
C THR A 255 10.81 -18.75 67.04
N ILE A 256 10.92 -17.42 66.91
CA ILE A 256 11.21 -16.52 68.04
C ILE A 256 10.04 -16.51 69.02
N LEU A 257 8.81 -16.37 68.52
CA LEU A 257 7.60 -16.26 69.33
C LEU A 257 7.33 -17.53 70.15
N LEU A 258 7.64 -18.70 69.59
CA LEU A 258 7.47 -20.00 70.25
C LEU A 258 8.69 -20.43 71.08
N LYS A 259 9.81 -19.69 71.04
CA LYS A 259 11.06 -20.10 71.71
C LYS A 259 10.91 -20.26 73.22
N ASP A 260 10.10 -19.37 73.82
CA ASP A 260 9.86 -19.24 75.27
C ASP A 260 8.38 -19.49 75.64
N SER A 261 7.59 -20.10 74.75
CA SER A 261 6.21 -20.48 75.02
C SER A 261 6.09 -21.98 75.31
N ASP A 262 5.12 -22.36 76.15
CA ASP A 262 4.76 -23.77 76.40
C ASP A 262 4.18 -24.48 75.15
N GLN A 263 4.03 -23.77 74.03
CA GLN A 263 3.40 -24.24 72.79
C GLN A 263 4.41 -24.56 71.67
N LYS A 264 5.69 -24.66 72.00
CA LYS A 264 6.79 -24.85 71.05
C LYS A 264 6.64 -26.08 70.14
N GLU A 265 5.98 -27.13 70.64
CA GLU A 265 5.71 -28.35 69.89
C GLU A 265 4.23 -28.54 69.53
N MET A 266 3.34 -27.56 69.83
CA MET A 266 1.89 -27.72 69.76
C MET A 266 1.39 -28.24 68.40
N LYS A 267 2.00 -27.81 67.30
CA LYS A 267 1.68 -28.28 65.94
C LYS A 267 2.10 -29.74 65.73
N SER A 268 3.30 -30.10 66.18
CA SER A 268 3.85 -31.46 66.08
C SER A 268 3.09 -32.41 67.00
N GLU A 269 2.79 -31.98 68.21
CA GLU A 269 1.99 -32.70 69.20
C GLU A 269 0.57 -32.93 68.71
N ALA A 270 -0.08 -31.92 68.13
CA ALA A 270 -1.43 -32.05 67.58
C ALA A 270 -1.48 -33.03 66.41
N VAL A 271 -0.54 -32.95 65.47
CA VAL A 271 -0.46 -33.91 64.35
C VAL A 271 -0.15 -35.32 64.85
N HIS A 272 0.78 -35.47 65.80
CA HIS A 272 1.08 -36.79 66.40
C HIS A 272 -0.09 -37.36 67.21
N ALA A 273 -0.86 -36.51 67.89
CA ALA A 273 -2.07 -36.92 68.60
C ALA A 273 -3.15 -37.40 67.61
N LEU A 274 -3.29 -36.74 66.46
CA LEU A 274 -4.19 -37.16 65.38
C LEU A 274 -3.73 -38.47 64.74
N ASP A 275 -2.44 -38.61 64.41
CA ASP A 275 -1.85 -39.86 63.90
C ASP A 275 -2.08 -41.02 64.88
N LYS A 276 -1.93 -40.77 66.18
CA LYS A 276 -2.15 -41.76 67.24
C LYS A 276 -3.62 -42.14 67.38
N ALA A 277 -4.53 -41.17 67.28
CA ALA A 277 -5.97 -41.43 67.29
C ALA A 277 -6.40 -42.26 66.08
N LEU A 278 -5.85 -41.98 64.89
CA LEU A 278 -6.12 -42.75 63.67
C LEU A 278 -5.63 -44.19 63.77
N LYS A 279 -4.41 -44.41 64.30
CA LYS A 279 -3.88 -45.76 64.54
C LYS A 279 -4.71 -46.57 65.53
N GLY A 280 -5.44 -45.92 66.44
CA GLY A 280 -6.37 -46.58 67.35
C GLY A 280 -7.72 -46.96 66.72
N ILE A 281 -8.04 -46.41 65.54
CA ILE A 281 -9.28 -46.70 64.80
C ILE A 281 -9.02 -47.75 63.70
N ASP A 282 -7.80 -47.81 63.16
CA ASP A 282 -7.45 -48.55 61.94
C ASP A 282 -7.09 -50.03 62.13
N GLU A 283 -7.62 -50.73 63.14
CA GLU A 283 -7.47 -52.20 63.23
C GLU A 283 -8.21 -52.97 62.11
N THR A 284 -8.90 -52.28 61.18
CA THR A 284 -9.76 -52.90 60.16
C THR A 284 -9.56 -52.40 58.71
N SER A 285 -8.64 -51.47 58.41
CA SER A 285 -8.52 -50.87 57.07
C SER A 285 -7.08 -50.42 56.70
N GLU A 286 -6.14 -51.38 56.60
CA GLU A 286 -4.69 -51.17 56.44
C GLU A 286 -4.20 -50.22 55.29
N GLY A 287 -5.06 -49.78 54.36
CA GLY A 287 -4.71 -48.86 53.27
C GLY A 287 -5.03 -47.38 53.53
N LEU A 288 -6.23 -47.08 54.04
CA LEU A 288 -6.74 -45.70 54.14
C LEU A 288 -6.11 -44.92 55.28
N GLY A 289 -5.87 -45.55 56.45
CA GLY A 289 -5.27 -44.86 57.59
C GLY A 289 -3.85 -44.41 57.32
N LYS A 290 -3.08 -45.18 56.54
CA LYS A 290 -1.72 -44.80 56.14
C LYS A 290 -1.71 -43.55 55.25
N GLU A 291 -2.60 -43.46 54.28
CA GLU A 291 -2.69 -42.31 53.38
C GLU A 291 -3.18 -41.04 54.12
N LEU A 292 -4.08 -41.20 55.09
CA LEU A 292 -4.53 -40.11 55.96
C LEU A 292 -3.41 -39.61 56.88
N ILE A 293 -2.58 -40.51 57.42
CA ILE A 293 -1.39 -40.16 58.20
C ILE A 293 -0.39 -39.40 57.32
N ASP A 294 -0.14 -39.86 56.09
CA ASP A 294 0.76 -39.17 55.17
C ASP A 294 0.25 -37.77 54.82
N ALA A 295 -1.06 -37.60 54.62
CA ALA A 295 -1.71 -36.30 54.42
C ALA A 295 -1.61 -35.38 55.65
N GLN A 296 -1.78 -35.91 56.86
CA GLN A 296 -1.63 -35.15 58.10
C GLN A 296 -0.18 -34.67 58.30
N ASN A 297 0.80 -35.53 57.97
CA ASN A 297 2.22 -35.21 58.11
C ASN A 297 2.71 -34.13 57.12
N ILE A 298 1.99 -33.88 56.01
CA ILE A 298 2.25 -32.72 55.14
C ILE A 298 2.12 -31.41 55.91
N PHE A 299 1.20 -31.32 56.88
CA PHE A 299 1.01 -30.12 57.69
C PHE A 299 2.16 -29.86 58.64
N LEU A 300 3.00 -30.83 58.99
CA LEU A 300 4.22 -30.55 59.75
C LEU A 300 5.16 -29.62 58.98
N ARG A 301 5.17 -29.73 57.65
CA ARG A 301 6.06 -28.97 56.75
C ARG A 301 5.38 -27.75 56.12
N LEU A 302 4.06 -27.77 55.95
CA LEU A 302 3.30 -26.67 55.36
C LEU A 302 2.67 -25.78 56.43
N PHE A 303 2.70 -24.47 56.22
CA PHE A 303 2.08 -23.47 57.10
C PHE A 303 0.89 -22.80 56.41
N LEU A 304 -0.16 -23.60 56.18
CA LEU A 304 -1.40 -23.09 55.59
C LEU A 304 -2.22 -22.33 56.63
N PRO A 305 -2.89 -21.22 56.26
CA PRO A 305 -3.96 -20.65 57.07
C PRO A 305 -5.05 -21.69 57.33
N ALA A 306 -5.72 -21.62 58.49
CA ALA A 306 -6.70 -22.63 58.93
C ALA A 306 -7.75 -22.97 57.86
N GLU A 307 -8.36 -21.94 57.24
CA GLU A 307 -9.36 -22.12 56.17
C GLU A 307 -8.82 -22.88 54.94
N ARG A 308 -7.55 -22.64 54.56
CA ARG A 308 -6.92 -23.34 53.43
C ARG A 308 -6.46 -24.75 53.80
N GLY A 309 -6.02 -24.94 55.04
CA GLY A 309 -5.68 -26.27 55.56
C GLY A 309 -6.91 -27.17 55.59
N GLU A 310 -8.03 -26.64 56.11
CA GLU A 310 -9.31 -27.34 56.13
C GLU A 310 -9.77 -27.71 54.72
N LYS A 311 -9.71 -26.77 53.76
CA LYS A 311 -10.07 -27.05 52.37
C LYS A 311 -9.16 -28.11 51.72
N CYS A 312 -7.86 -28.12 52.04
CA CYS A 312 -6.91 -29.11 51.52
C CYS A 312 -7.22 -30.53 52.05
N VAL A 313 -7.47 -30.65 53.35
CA VAL A 313 -7.87 -31.93 53.97
C VAL A 313 -9.21 -32.38 53.40
N ARG A 314 -10.16 -31.46 53.27
CA ARG A 314 -11.49 -31.75 52.72
C ARG A 314 -11.42 -32.28 51.29
N MET A 315 -10.65 -31.64 50.40
CA MET A 315 -10.46 -32.17 49.03
C MET A 315 -9.82 -33.57 49.03
N GLN A 316 -8.89 -33.85 49.94
CA GLN A 316 -8.26 -35.17 50.00
C GLN A 316 -9.14 -36.28 50.59
N ILE A 317 -10.16 -35.91 51.38
CA ILE A 317 -11.10 -36.85 52.02
C ILE A 317 -12.40 -36.99 51.22
N GLU A 318 -12.94 -35.91 50.64
CA GLU A 318 -14.26 -35.87 49.99
C GLU A 318 -14.23 -36.09 48.45
N GLU A 319 -13.11 -35.80 47.76
CA GLU A 319 -12.99 -36.00 46.29
C GLU A 319 -12.31 -37.32 45.90
N ARG A 320 -12.29 -38.30 46.79
CA ARG A 320 -11.88 -39.70 46.53
C ARG A 320 -13.10 -40.62 46.50
#